data_AF-A0A9D0U1V9-F1
#
_entry.id   AF-A0A9D0U1V9-F1
#
_cell.length_a   1.000
_cell.length_b   1.000
_cell.length_c   1.000
_cell.angle_alpha   90.00
_cell.angle_beta   90.00
_cell.angle_gamma   90.00
#
_symmetry.space_group_name_H-M   'P 1'
#
loop_
_entity.id
_entity.type
_entity.pdbx_description
1 polymer ?
#
loop_
_entity_poly.entity_id
_entity_poly.type
_entity_poly.pdbx_seq_one_letter_code
_entity_poly.pdbx_strand_id
1 'polypeptide(L)' 'FPETRYKRSSQKRINRFHAILVDAGHITLTRKTRGDDIDAACGQLAGKVNDRSRRELHFSRIENNK' A
#
# COMPACT_ATOMS: atom_id res chain seq x y z
N PHE A 1 -2.70 -2.18 -7.08
CA PHE A 1 -2.34 -0.97 -7.83
C PHE A 1 -1.14 -1.27 -8.71
N PRO A 2 -1.24 -1.07 -10.04
CA PRO A 2 -0.15 -1.32 -10.97
C PRO A 2 1.06 -0.43 -10.63
N GLU A 3 2.27 -0.90 -10.97
CA GLU A 3 3.55 -0.17 -10.85
C GLU A 3 4.10 0.09 -9.44
N THR A 4 3.42 -0.36 -8.37
CA THR A 4 4.05 -0.31 -7.04
C THR A 4 5.09 -1.42 -6.89
N ARG A 5 6.21 -1.13 -6.21
CA ARG A 5 7.22 -2.14 -5.85
C ARG A 5 6.77 -3.11 -4.75
N TYR A 6 5.58 -2.90 -4.19
CA TYR A 6 5.06 -3.66 -3.07
C TYR A 6 3.91 -4.57 -3.50
N LYS A 7 3.75 -5.67 -2.78
CA LYS A 7 2.62 -6.58 -2.93
C LYS A 7 1.95 -6.77 -1.59
N ARG A 8 0.64 -7.06 -1.63
CA ARG A 8 -0.11 -7.40 -0.43
C ARG A 8 0.55 -8.58 0.26
N SER A 9 0.76 -8.46 1.57
CA SER A 9 1.21 -9.59 2.39
C SER A 9 0.21 -10.75 2.30
N SER A 10 0.70 -11.98 2.33
CA SER A 10 -0.18 -13.15 2.39
C SER A 10 -1.00 -13.14 3.69
N GLN A 11 -2.19 -13.74 3.65
CA GLN A 11 -3.07 -13.77 4.81
C GLN A 11 -2.39 -14.39 6.04
N LYS A 12 -1.59 -15.44 5.84
CA LYS A 12 -0.82 -16.10 6.90
C LYS A 12 0.16 -15.14 7.58
N ARG A 13 0.86 -14.29 6.82
CA ARG A 13 1.80 -13.30 7.38
C ARG A 13 1.08 -12.22 8.16
N ILE A 14 -0.05 -11.74 7.64
CA ILE A 14 -0.90 -10.73 8.32
C ILE A 14 -1.38 -11.29 9.66
N ASN A 15 -1.93 -12.51 9.67
CA ASN A 15 -2.45 -13.13 10.89
C ASN A 15 -1.34 -13.37 11.92
N ARG A 16 -0.15 -13.83 11.50
CA ARG A 16 1.00 -14.00 12.41
C ARG A 16 1.43 -12.67 13.04
N PHE A 17 1.48 -11.60 12.25
CA PHE A 17 1.86 -10.28 12.74
C PHE A 17 0.81 -9.73 13.72
N HIS A 18 -0.48 -9.91 13.41
CA HIS A 18 -1.57 -9.57 14.31
C HIS A 18 -1.45 -10.30 15.65
N ALA A 19 -1.19 -11.61 15.64
CA ALA A 19 -1.02 -12.40 16.86
C ALA A 19 0.11 -11.87 17.74
N ILE A 20 1.28 -11.59 17.16
CA ILE A 20 2.44 -11.01 17.89
C ILE A 20 2.05 -9.72 18.62
N LEU A 21 1.27 -8.84 17.98
CA LEU A 21 0.87 -7.57 18.59
C LEU A 21 -0.17 -7.76 19.70
N VAL A 22 -1.15 -8.64 19.50
CA VAL A 22 -2.16 -8.95 20.51
C VAL A 22 -1.52 -9.62 21.73
N ASP A 23 -0.60 -10.56 21.53
CA ASP A 23 0.14 -11.23 22.60
C ASP A 23 1.00 -10.24 23.41
N ALA A 24 1.49 -9.18 22.77
CA ALA A 24 2.18 -8.07 23.42
C ALA A 24 1.24 -7.08 24.15
N GLY A 25 -0.07 -7.33 24.18
CA GLY A 25 -1.07 -6.49 24.84
C GLY A 25 -1.56 -5.30 24.01
N HIS A 26 -1.28 -5.26 22.70
CA HIS A 26 -1.77 -4.18 21.83
C HIS A 26 -3.09 -4.54 21.17
N ILE A 27 -4.09 -3.66 21.32
CA ILE A 27 -5.35 -3.76 20.57
C ILE A 27 -5.03 -3.57 19.09
N THR A 28 -5.20 -4.64 18.32
CA THR A 28 -4.84 -4.69 16.90
C THR A 28 -6.05 -5.14 16.10
N LEU A 29 -6.40 -4.39 15.05
CA LEU A 29 -7.52 -4.71 14.17
C LEU A 29 -7.06 -4.70 12.71
N THR A 30 -7.26 -5.81 12.01
CA THR A 30 -7.03 -5.86 10.56
C THR A 30 -8.25 -5.26 9.86
N ARG A 31 -8.04 -4.16 9.11
CA ARG A 31 -9.13 -3.51 8.36
C ARG A 31 -9.59 -4.39 7.21
N LYS A 32 -10.90 -4.58 7.07
CA LYS A 32 -11.50 -5.25 5.90
C LYS A 32 -11.33 -4.35 4.68
N THR A 33 -10.75 -4.88 3.60
CA THR A 33 -10.70 -4.20 2.31
C THR A 33 -12.13 -4.02 1.77
N ARG A 34 -12.47 -2.80 1.33
CA ARG A 34 -13.76 -2.46 0.74
C ARG A 34 -13.51 -1.68 -0.56
N GLY A 35 -14.31 -1.95 -1.59
CA GLY A 35 -14.26 -1.24 -2.88
C GLY A 35 -13.04 -1.54 -3.76
N ASP A 36 -12.35 -2.67 -3.55
CA ASP A 36 -11.18 -3.06 -4.36
C ASP A 36 -11.55 -3.41 -5.81
N ASP A 37 -12.75 -3.94 -6.00
CA ASP A 37 -13.36 -4.27 -7.28
C ASP A 37 -13.70 -3.04 -8.14
N ILE A 38 -13.78 -1.87 -7.51
CA ILE A 38 -14.09 -0.59 -8.17
C ILE A 38 -12.96 0.44 -8.00
N ASP A 39 -11.74 -0.02 -7.70
CA ASP A 39 -10.55 0.81 -7.48
C ASP A 39 -10.75 1.95 -6.45
N ALA A 40 -11.56 1.69 -5.43
CA ALA A 40 -11.91 2.62 -4.36
C ALA A 40 -11.39 2.17 -2.98
N ALA A 41 -10.60 1.09 -2.90
CA ALA A 41 -9.96 0.74 -1.64
C ALA A 41 -8.93 1.80 -1.25
N CYS A 42 -8.53 1.80 0.03
CA CYS A 42 -7.57 2.75 0.56
C CYS A 42 -6.28 2.75 -0.29
N GLY A 43 -5.92 3.91 -0.84
CA GLY A 43 -4.73 4.09 -1.67
C GLY A 43 -4.92 3.87 -3.19
N GLN A 44 -6.12 3.50 -3.67
CA GLN A 44 -6.40 3.31 -5.10
C GLN A 44 -6.95 4.57 -5.80
N LEU A 45 -7.35 5.60 -5.05
CA LEU A 45 -7.96 6.82 -5.59
C LEU A 45 -6.94 7.68 -6.37
N ALA A 46 -6.74 7.37 -7.65
CA ALA A 46 -5.82 8.08 -8.53
C ALA A 46 -6.38 9.43 -9.03
N GLY A 47 -7.70 9.47 -9.30
CA GLY A 47 -8.35 10.66 -9.86
C GLY A 47 -7.77 11.09 -11.22
N LYS A 48 -8.10 12.31 -11.66
CA LYS A 48 -7.45 12.98 -12.80
C LYS A 48 -6.63 14.14 -12.25
N VAL A 49 -5.30 14.03 -12.30
CA VAL A 49 -4.39 15.01 -11.71
C VAL A 49 -3.46 15.57 -12.78
N ASN A 50 -3.39 16.90 -12.88
CA ASN A 50 -2.36 17.59 -13.65
C ASN A 50 -1.17 17.87 -12.72
N ASP A 51 -0.19 16.95 -12.73
CA ASP A 51 0.97 17.04 -11.85
C ASP A 51 1.93 18.16 -12.27
N ARG A 52 2.21 19.07 -11.35
CA ARG A 52 3.15 20.19 -11.53
C ARG A 52 4.45 20.04 -10.73
N SER A 53 4.60 18.93 -10.00
CA SER A 53 5.70 18.72 -9.06
C SER A 53 6.98 18.19 -9.69
N ARG A 54 6.97 17.84 -10.99
CA ARG A 54 8.10 17.20 -11.70
C ARG A 54 8.62 15.93 -11.01
N ARG A 55 7.82 15.28 -10.16
CA ARG A 55 8.21 14.11 -9.36
C ARG A 55 8.69 12.95 -10.23
N GLU A 56 8.15 12.82 -11.44
CA GLU A 56 8.51 11.79 -12.40
C GLU A 56 10.01 11.84 -12.76
N LEU A 57 10.56 13.04 -12.95
CA LEU A 57 12.00 13.23 -13.20
C LEU A 57 12.84 12.82 -11.99
N HIS A 58 12.36 13.09 -10.77
CA HIS A 58 13.04 12.70 -9.54
C HIS A 58 13.06 11.17 -9.35
N PHE A 59 11.92 10.51 -9.55
CA PHE A 59 11.81 9.06 -9.46
C PHE A 59 12.62 8.34 -10.57
N SER A 60 12.57 8.84 -11.81
CA SER A 60 13.37 8.31 -12.92
C SER A 60 14.88 8.35 -12.63
N ARG A 61 15.39 9.44 -12.02
CA ARG A 61 16.80 9.52 -11.61
C ARG A 61 17.18 8.48 -10.56
N ILE A 62 16.30 8.20 -9.60
CA ILE A 62 16.55 7.20 -8.55
C ILE A 62 16.57 5.78 -9.13
N GLU A 63 15.71 5.49 -10.11
CA GLU A 63 15.64 4.15 -10.71
C GLU A 63 16.78 3.87 -11.69
N ASN A 64 17.28 4.89 -12.41
CA ASN A 64 18.41 4.75 -13.33
C ASN A 64 19.79 4.64 -12.64
N ASN A 65 19.88 5.00 -11.36
CA ASN A 65 21.12 4.92 -10.55
C ASN A 65 21.20 3.63 -9.70
N LYS A 66 20.30 2.68 -9.92
CA LYS A 66 20.35 1.33 -9.36
C LYS A 66 20.84 0.35 -10.41
#